data_AF-A0A926CCD1-F1
#
_entry.id   AF-A0A926CCD1-F1
#
_cell.length_a   1.000
_cell.length_b   1.000
_cell.length_c   1.000
_cell.angle_alpha   90.00
_cell.angle_beta   90.00
_cell.angle_gamma   90.00
#
_symmetry.space_group_name_H-M   'P 1'
#
loop_
_entity.id
_entity.type
_entity.pdbx_description
1 polymer ?
#
loop_
_entity_poly.entity_id
_entity_poly.type
_entity_poly.pdbx_seq_one_letter_code
_entity_poly.pdbx_strand_id
1 'polypeptide(L)'
;MSLSELLAIIGRSWSRLLLYPGGLTLLALMLGASFVFRLFPAWLVPLAAPWLAVALLPLPGAIDLGRGIDVVVALALLDLPLLCALALELRGDPAQQRTGARRLAAALNGYPGLLLALLLLATNGSLELAQLALVPVQPELALTHWAGAAALVLALPAVIGLGAFATPAPPQLALALRTRQIGYAMLALLPLLAPLEGLWLVAPPPLLALALWLFHRRTREQPARRWAQALLA
;
A
#
# COMPACT_ATOMS: atom_id res chain seq x y z
N MET A 1 28.46 27.42 14.08
CA MET A 1 27.55 26.36 13.62
C MET A 1 28.08 25.88 12.28
N SER A 2 28.61 24.65 12.24
CA SER A 2 29.28 24.11 11.04
C SER A 2 28.26 23.54 10.05
N LEU A 3 28.64 23.44 8.77
CA LEU A 3 27.78 22.87 7.72
C LEU A 3 27.42 21.41 8.02
N SER A 4 28.30 20.67 8.71
CA SER A 4 28.05 19.31 9.20
C SER A 4 27.07 19.28 10.37
N GLU A 5 27.07 20.25 11.28
CA GLU A 5 26.04 20.39 12.33
C GLU A 5 24.68 20.72 11.74
N LEU A 6 24.62 21.61 10.73
CA LEU A 6 23.39 21.97 10.06
C LEU A 6 22.80 20.78 9.29
N LEU A 7 23.63 20.00 8.60
CA LEU A 7 23.22 18.76 7.92
C LEU A 7 22.83 17.64 8.90
N ALA A 8 23.49 17.53 10.04
CA ALA A 8 23.12 16.57 11.08
C ALA A 8 21.79 16.95 11.75
N ILE A 9 21.53 18.25 11.96
CA ILE A 9 20.27 18.75 12.47
C ILE A 9 19.17 18.58 11.42
N ILE A 10 19.41 18.88 10.15
CA ILE A 10 18.44 18.64 9.06
C ILE A 10 18.16 17.14 8.90
N GLY A 11 19.18 16.28 8.97
CA GLY A 11 19.03 14.82 8.92
C GLY A 11 18.24 14.25 10.10
N ARG A 12 18.43 14.78 11.32
CA ARG A 12 17.61 14.45 12.50
C ARG A 12 16.21 15.07 12.48
N SER A 13 16.04 16.18 11.80
CA SER A 13 14.77 16.93 11.71
C SER A 13 13.95 16.52 10.50
N TRP A 14 14.50 15.76 9.55
CA TRP A 14 13.79 15.28 8.37
C TRP A 14 12.63 14.36 8.75
N SER A 15 12.83 13.51 9.76
CA SER A 15 11.78 12.71 10.38
C SER A 15 10.75 13.55 11.14
N ARG A 16 11.06 14.79 11.52
CA ARG A 16 10.14 15.69 12.24
C ARG A 16 9.38 16.64 11.29
N LEU A 17 10.00 17.05 10.19
CA LEU A 17 9.43 17.96 9.19
C LEU A 17 8.38 17.29 8.30
N LEU A 18 8.49 15.98 8.05
CA LEU A 18 7.52 15.23 7.26
C LEU A 18 6.40 14.56 8.09
N LEU A 19 6.64 14.26 9.39
CA LEU A 19 5.76 13.40 10.19
C LEU A 19 5.01 14.09 11.35
N TYR A 20 5.33 15.33 11.72
CA TYR A 20 4.53 16.10 12.71
C TYR A 20 3.41 16.91 11.99
N PRO A 21 2.42 17.55 12.67
CA PRO A 21 1.24 18.11 12.02
C PRO A 21 1.57 19.15 10.95
N GLY A 22 2.79 19.71 10.93
CA GLY A 22 3.35 20.46 9.81
C GLY A 22 3.36 19.70 8.47
N GLY A 23 3.73 18.42 8.43
CA GLY A 23 3.75 17.61 7.20
C GLY A 23 2.35 17.18 6.74
N LEU A 24 1.44 16.83 7.67
CA LEU A 24 0.03 16.56 7.35
C LEU A 24 -0.74 17.82 6.96
N THR A 25 -0.48 18.95 7.62
CA THR A 25 -1.02 20.25 7.20
C THR A 25 -0.39 20.73 5.91
N LEU A 26 0.89 20.47 5.65
CA LEU A 26 1.52 20.74 4.35
C LEU A 26 0.92 19.84 3.27
N LEU A 27 0.66 18.57 3.54
CA LEU A 27 0.00 17.66 2.61
C LEU A 27 -1.45 18.05 2.38
N ALA A 28 -2.21 18.42 3.43
CA ALA A 28 -3.57 18.91 3.33
C ALA A 28 -3.65 20.29 2.65
N LEU A 29 -2.66 21.16 2.87
CA LEU A 29 -2.47 22.42 2.16
C LEU A 29 -2.04 22.18 0.72
N MET A 30 -1.21 21.18 0.44
CA MET A 30 -0.80 20.81 -0.91
C MET A 30 -1.96 20.16 -1.66
N LEU A 31 -2.75 19.30 -1.03
CA LEU A 31 -4.00 18.71 -1.56
C LEU A 31 -5.05 19.79 -1.79
N GLY A 32 -5.29 20.64 -0.79
CA GLY A 32 -6.19 21.79 -0.88
C GLY A 32 -5.74 22.80 -1.93
N ALA A 33 -4.45 23.14 -1.98
CA ALA A 33 -3.91 24.08 -2.95
C ALA A 33 -3.72 23.49 -4.35
N SER A 34 -3.57 22.18 -4.50
CA SER A 34 -3.62 21.53 -5.82
C SER A 34 -5.05 21.46 -6.36
N PHE A 35 -6.06 21.28 -5.50
CA PHE A 35 -7.47 21.38 -5.87
C PHE A 35 -7.93 22.81 -6.14
N VAL A 36 -7.51 23.78 -5.32
CA VAL A 36 -8.01 25.17 -5.34
C VAL A 36 -7.13 26.11 -6.17
N PHE A 37 -5.80 25.97 -6.12
CA PHE A 37 -4.87 26.97 -6.65
C PHE A 37 -3.97 26.47 -7.81
N ARG A 38 -4.01 25.18 -8.19
CA ARG A 38 -3.11 24.57 -9.20
C ARG A 38 -1.60 24.83 -8.94
N LEU A 39 -1.22 25.14 -7.70
CA LEU A 39 0.15 25.58 -7.36
C LEU A 39 1.17 24.45 -7.26
N PHE A 40 0.71 23.21 -7.08
CA PHE A 40 1.58 22.04 -7.00
C PHE A 40 1.38 21.12 -8.20
N PRO A 41 2.47 20.51 -8.72
CA PRO A 41 2.37 19.51 -9.76
C PRO A 41 1.48 18.36 -9.28
N ALA A 42 0.35 18.14 -9.98
CA ALA A 42 -0.63 17.10 -9.63
C ALA A 42 -0.03 15.68 -9.57
N TRP A 43 1.15 15.46 -10.14
CA TRP A 43 1.89 14.20 -10.10
C TRP A 43 2.63 13.95 -8.78
N LEU A 44 2.90 14.97 -7.95
CA LEU A 44 3.63 14.80 -6.68
C LEU A 44 2.76 14.15 -5.61
N VAL A 45 1.47 14.47 -5.57
CA VAL A 45 0.54 13.92 -4.57
C VAL A 45 0.42 12.39 -4.65
N PRO A 46 0.16 11.77 -5.82
CA PRO A 46 0.13 10.31 -5.92
C PRO A 46 1.51 9.70 -5.64
N LEU A 47 2.62 10.42 -5.82
CA LEU A 47 3.92 9.89 -5.42
C LEU A 47 4.13 9.94 -3.89
N ALA A 48 3.76 11.04 -3.24
CA ALA A 48 3.99 11.28 -1.82
C ALA A 48 3.05 10.45 -0.91
N ALA A 49 1.79 10.27 -1.32
CA ALA A 49 0.79 9.56 -0.52
C ALA A 49 1.20 8.12 -0.12
N PRO A 50 1.65 7.23 -1.03
CA PRO A 50 2.08 5.89 -0.63
C PRO A 50 3.35 5.90 0.23
N TRP A 51 4.25 6.88 0.05
CA TRP A 51 5.41 7.06 0.93
C TRP A 51 5.01 7.44 2.34
N LEU A 52 4.04 8.35 2.47
CA LEU A 52 3.47 8.70 3.76
C LEU A 52 2.82 7.47 4.39
N ALA A 53 2.02 6.69 3.66
CA ALA A 53 1.44 5.46 4.18
C ALA A 53 2.49 4.50 4.73
N VAL A 54 3.59 4.27 3.99
CA VAL A 54 4.71 3.42 4.42
C VAL A 54 5.36 3.98 5.69
N ALA A 55 5.57 5.28 5.78
CA ALA A 55 6.17 5.92 6.95
C ALA A 55 5.29 5.85 8.21
N LEU A 56 3.98 5.64 8.01
CA LEU A 56 2.97 5.50 9.07
C LEU A 56 2.75 4.03 9.49
N LEU A 57 3.33 3.05 8.79
CA LEU A 57 3.22 1.65 9.18
C LEU A 57 4.00 1.39 10.48
N PRO A 58 3.44 0.62 11.44
CA PRO A 58 4.12 0.24 12.67
C PRO A 58 5.14 -0.88 12.42
N LEU A 59 6.19 -0.55 11.68
CA LEU A 59 7.28 -1.48 11.36
C LEU A 59 8.20 -1.65 12.56
N PRO A 60 8.90 -2.81 12.70
CA PRO A 60 9.90 -3.00 13.74
C PRO A 60 10.97 -1.90 13.70
N GLY A 61 11.16 -1.20 14.82
CA GLY A 61 12.10 -0.08 14.93
C GLY A 61 11.55 1.29 14.51
N ALA A 62 10.28 1.37 14.09
CA ALA A 62 9.60 2.66 13.90
C ALA A 62 9.38 3.36 15.25
N ILE A 63 9.48 4.69 15.24
CA ILE A 63 9.20 5.51 16.43
C ILE A 63 7.68 5.55 16.63
N ASP A 64 7.24 5.33 17.87
CA ASP A 64 5.84 5.50 18.23
C ASP A 64 5.41 6.97 18.07
N LEU A 65 4.38 7.19 17.26
CA LEU A 65 3.83 8.51 16.97
C LEU A 65 2.81 8.97 18.03
N GLY A 66 2.48 8.11 19.00
CA GLY A 66 1.54 8.39 20.09
C GLY A 66 0.07 8.50 19.66
N ARG A 67 -0.23 8.24 18.38
CA ARG A 67 -1.58 8.12 17.83
C ARG A 67 -1.68 6.90 16.95
N GLY A 68 -2.70 6.08 17.20
CA GLY A 68 -3.07 4.95 16.35
C GLY A 68 -3.47 5.44 14.96
N ILE A 69 -3.00 4.73 13.93
CA ILE A 69 -3.34 5.01 12.53
C ILE A 69 -4.23 3.86 12.06
N ASP A 70 -5.40 4.21 11.56
CA ASP A 70 -6.36 3.26 11.03
C ASP A 70 -5.89 2.73 9.67
N VAL A 71 -6.05 1.42 9.43
CA VAL A 71 -5.77 0.79 8.16
C VAL A 71 -6.53 1.44 7.00
N VAL A 72 -7.73 1.97 7.24
CA VAL A 72 -8.52 2.67 6.21
C VAL A 72 -7.76 3.89 5.67
N VAL A 73 -7.10 4.64 6.55
CA VAL A 73 -6.27 5.79 6.16
C VAL A 73 -5.06 5.33 5.35
N ALA A 74 -4.40 4.26 5.77
CA ALA A 74 -3.27 3.70 5.04
C ALA A 74 -3.67 3.22 3.64
N LEU A 75 -4.80 2.52 3.51
CA LEU A 75 -5.32 2.09 2.21
C LEU A 75 -5.65 3.28 1.30
N ALA A 76 -6.32 4.31 1.82
CA ALA A 76 -6.64 5.50 1.04
C ALA A 76 -5.38 6.20 0.49
N LEU A 77 -4.33 6.31 1.32
CA LEU A 77 -3.05 6.87 0.91
C LEU A 77 -2.32 5.98 -0.12
N LEU A 78 -2.35 4.66 0.08
CA LEU A 78 -1.74 3.69 -0.85
C LEU A 78 -2.47 3.64 -2.19
N ASP A 79 -3.78 3.86 -2.24
CA ASP A 79 -4.59 3.73 -3.45
C ASP A 79 -4.71 4.99 -4.28
N LEU A 80 -4.27 6.13 -3.77
CA LEU A 80 -4.28 7.39 -4.52
C LEU A 80 -3.62 7.27 -5.92
N PRO A 81 -2.45 6.62 -6.10
CA PRO A 81 -1.86 6.38 -7.42
C PRO A 81 -2.75 5.59 -8.37
N LEU A 82 -3.46 4.60 -7.84
CA LEU A 82 -4.37 3.75 -8.62
C LEU A 82 -5.58 4.58 -9.08
N LEU A 83 -6.17 5.37 -8.19
CA LEU A 83 -7.30 6.25 -8.51
C LEU A 83 -6.90 7.28 -9.57
N CYS A 84 -5.72 7.89 -9.45
CA CYS A 84 -5.20 8.80 -10.48
C CYS A 84 -4.99 8.09 -11.82
N ALA A 85 -4.42 6.88 -11.82
CA ALA A 85 -4.22 6.10 -13.04
C ALA A 85 -5.54 5.77 -13.73
N LEU A 86 -6.56 5.33 -12.96
CA LEU A 86 -7.90 5.05 -13.48
C LEU A 86 -8.57 6.30 -14.03
N ALA A 87 -8.45 7.44 -13.35
CA ALA A 87 -9.03 8.70 -13.81
C ALA A 87 -8.43 9.17 -15.15
N LEU A 88 -7.13 8.94 -15.36
CA LEU A 88 -6.45 9.24 -16.63
C LEU A 88 -6.85 8.23 -17.72
N GLU A 89 -6.72 6.93 -17.44
CA GLU A 89 -6.92 5.86 -18.41
C GLU A 89 -8.38 5.78 -18.90
N LEU A 90 -9.37 5.96 -18.01
CA LEU A 90 -10.80 5.90 -18.36
C LEU A 90 -11.30 7.12 -19.15
N ARG A 91 -10.56 8.24 -19.15
CA ARG A 91 -10.91 9.45 -19.91
C ARG A 91 -10.13 9.58 -21.22
N GLY A 92 -9.11 8.74 -21.42
CA GLY A 92 -8.26 8.76 -22.59
C GLY A 92 -8.86 8.07 -23.81
N ASP A 93 -7.99 7.78 -24.78
CA ASP A 93 -8.34 7.08 -26.01
C ASP A 93 -8.86 5.64 -25.76
N PRO A 94 -9.56 5.00 -26.71
CA PRO A 94 -10.15 3.68 -26.51
C PRO A 94 -9.17 2.59 -26.03
N ALA A 95 -7.89 2.67 -26.42
CA ALA A 95 -6.85 1.77 -25.94
C ALA A 95 -6.51 1.98 -24.45
N GLN A 96 -6.51 3.24 -24.00
CA GLN A 96 -6.30 3.60 -22.60
C GLN A 96 -7.51 3.20 -21.76
N GLN A 97 -8.73 3.42 -22.27
CA GLN A 97 -9.97 3.02 -21.59
C GLN A 97 -10.02 1.51 -21.32
N ARG A 98 -9.63 0.68 -22.30
CA ARG A 98 -9.52 -0.77 -22.11
C ARG A 98 -8.50 -1.14 -21.03
N THR A 99 -7.38 -0.41 -20.96
CA THR A 99 -6.35 -0.61 -19.93
C THR A 99 -6.88 -0.23 -18.55
N GLY A 100 -7.56 0.92 -18.45
CA GLY A 100 -8.23 1.38 -17.23
C GLY A 100 -9.30 0.43 -16.74
N ALA A 101 -10.14 -0.11 -17.65
CA ALA A 101 -11.15 -1.12 -17.31
C ALA A 101 -10.51 -2.40 -16.75
N ARG A 102 -9.42 -2.89 -17.35
CA ARG A 102 -8.66 -4.04 -16.83
C ARG A 102 -8.05 -3.77 -15.47
N ARG A 103 -7.49 -2.58 -15.26
CA ARG A 103 -6.92 -2.17 -13.98
C ARG A 103 -8.00 -2.06 -12.90
N LEU A 104 -9.17 -1.52 -13.24
CA LEU A 104 -10.33 -1.44 -12.36
C LEU A 104 -10.83 -2.84 -11.99
N ALA A 105 -10.98 -3.73 -12.98
CA ALA A 105 -11.37 -5.11 -12.75
C ALA A 105 -10.38 -5.82 -11.80
N ALA A 106 -9.07 -5.67 -12.02
CA ALA A 106 -8.06 -6.19 -11.10
C ALA A 106 -8.24 -5.67 -9.66
N ALA A 107 -8.52 -4.39 -9.49
CA ALA A 107 -8.77 -3.78 -8.20
C ALA A 107 -10.03 -4.34 -7.53
N LEU A 108 -11.16 -4.39 -8.25
CA LEU A 108 -12.42 -4.97 -7.77
C LEU A 108 -12.30 -6.45 -7.39
N ASN A 109 -11.38 -7.17 -8.01
CA ASN A 109 -11.08 -8.56 -7.68
C ASN A 109 -10.18 -8.71 -6.44
N GLY A 110 -9.31 -7.73 -6.18
CA GLY A 110 -8.39 -7.74 -5.04
C GLY A 110 -9.03 -7.25 -3.73
N TYR A 111 -9.84 -6.18 -3.79
CA TYR A 111 -10.38 -5.54 -2.59
C TYR A 111 -11.25 -6.44 -1.70
N PRO A 112 -12.15 -7.29 -2.22
CA PRO A 112 -12.94 -8.17 -1.36
C PRO A 112 -12.07 -9.11 -0.51
N GLY A 113 -11.03 -9.69 -1.13
CA GLY A 113 -10.07 -10.53 -0.41
C GLY A 113 -9.24 -9.74 0.60
N LEU A 114 -8.81 -8.54 0.24
CA LEU A 114 -8.11 -7.63 1.13
C LEU A 114 -8.95 -7.25 2.36
N LEU A 115 -10.20 -6.84 2.14
CA LEU A 115 -11.12 -6.45 3.22
C LEU A 115 -11.42 -7.63 4.14
N LEU A 116 -11.70 -8.81 3.58
CA LEU A 116 -11.90 -10.02 4.37
C LEU A 116 -10.65 -10.34 5.21
N ALA A 117 -9.46 -10.25 4.63
CA ALA A 117 -8.21 -10.48 5.34
C ALA A 117 -8.02 -9.49 6.51
N LEU A 118 -8.29 -8.21 6.29
CA LEU A 118 -8.20 -7.18 7.33
C LEU A 118 -9.24 -7.39 8.44
N LEU A 119 -10.46 -7.81 8.10
CA LEU A 119 -11.48 -8.15 9.09
C LEU A 119 -11.10 -9.37 9.94
N LEU A 120 -10.48 -10.38 9.32
CA LEU A 120 -9.94 -11.54 10.05
C LEU A 120 -8.76 -11.15 10.96
N LEU A 121 -7.94 -10.20 10.54
CA LEU A 121 -6.83 -9.69 11.36
C LEU A 121 -7.29 -8.78 12.51
N ALA A 122 -8.46 -8.15 12.39
CA ALA A 122 -9.07 -7.31 13.42
C ALA A 122 -9.66 -8.12 14.58
N THR A 123 -8.92 -9.11 15.09
CA THR A 123 -9.35 -10.02 16.16
C THR A 123 -9.70 -9.31 17.46
N ASN A 124 -9.08 -8.17 17.74
CA ASN A 124 -9.38 -7.31 18.90
C ASN A 124 -10.49 -6.28 18.65
N GLY A 125 -11.19 -6.35 17.49
CA GLY A 125 -12.22 -5.39 17.10
C GLY A 125 -11.69 -4.01 16.69
N SER A 126 -10.38 -3.85 16.53
CA SER A 126 -9.72 -2.61 16.11
C SER A 126 -9.10 -2.76 14.72
N LEU A 127 -9.24 -1.71 13.92
CA LEU A 127 -8.62 -1.56 12.59
C LEU A 127 -7.34 -0.70 12.64
N GLU A 128 -6.87 -0.35 13.84
CA GLU A 128 -5.58 0.30 13.99
C GLU A 128 -4.44 -0.61 13.52
N LEU A 129 -3.55 -0.08 12.69
CA LEU A 129 -2.42 -0.82 12.13
C LEU A 129 -1.59 -1.51 13.20
N ALA A 130 -1.35 -0.84 14.33
CA ALA A 130 -0.56 -1.40 15.43
C ALA A 130 -1.23 -2.66 16.01
N GLN A 131 -2.56 -2.67 16.11
CA GLN A 131 -3.31 -3.83 16.61
C GLN A 131 -3.30 -4.98 15.59
N LEU A 132 -3.36 -4.68 14.29
CA LEU A 132 -3.27 -5.69 13.23
C LEU A 132 -1.90 -6.39 13.17
N ALA A 133 -0.85 -5.73 13.67
CA ALA A 133 0.49 -6.33 13.77
C ALA A 133 0.59 -7.37 14.89
N LEU A 134 -0.23 -7.25 15.94
CA LEU A 134 -0.09 -8.05 17.14
C LEU A 134 -0.73 -9.44 16.98
N VAL A 135 0.01 -10.46 17.39
CA VAL A 135 -0.53 -11.82 17.52
C VAL A 135 -1.44 -11.85 18.75
N PRO A 136 -2.69 -12.31 18.64
CA PRO A 136 -3.59 -12.38 19.78
C PRO A 136 -3.08 -13.35 20.85
N VAL A 137 -3.23 -12.98 22.12
CA VAL A 137 -2.86 -13.82 23.27
C VAL A 137 -3.81 -15.02 23.41
N GLN A 138 -5.07 -14.84 22.99
CA GLN A 138 -6.09 -15.88 23.06
C GLN A 138 -5.88 -16.92 21.93
N PRO A 139 -5.68 -18.21 22.26
CA PRO A 139 -5.35 -19.24 21.27
C PRO A 139 -6.47 -19.46 20.26
N GLU A 140 -7.73 -19.25 20.66
CA GLU A 140 -8.90 -19.34 19.78
C GLU A 140 -8.91 -18.30 18.66
N LEU A 141 -8.32 -17.12 18.88
CA LEU A 141 -8.20 -16.07 17.88
C LEU A 141 -6.94 -16.21 17.02
N ALA A 142 -5.97 -17.03 17.43
CA ALA A 142 -4.73 -17.21 16.69
C ALA A 142 -4.97 -17.84 15.31
N LEU A 143 -5.85 -18.84 15.20
CA LEU A 143 -6.21 -19.45 13.91
C LEU A 143 -6.76 -18.40 12.95
N THR A 144 -7.67 -17.54 13.44
CA THR A 144 -8.30 -16.46 12.68
C THR A 144 -7.27 -15.42 12.23
N HIS A 145 -6.35 -15.03 13.12
CA HIS A 145 -5.25 -14.12 12.79
C HIS A 145 -4.37 -14.68 11.66
N TRP A 146 -3.94 -15.94 11.77
CA TRP A 146 -3.12 -16.59 10.74
C TRP A 146 -3.85 -16.79 9.42
N ALA A 147 -5.15 -17.12 9.47
CA ALA A 147 -5.99 -17.16 8.28
C ALA A 147 -6.10 -15.78 7.62
N GLY A 148 -6.24 -14.71 8.41
CA GLY A 148 -6.22 -13.33 7.95
C GLY A 148 -4.89 -12.94 7.29
N ALA A 149 -3.76 -13.25 7.93
CA ALA A 149 -2.42 -12.99 7.39
C ALA A 149 -2.19 -13.73 6.06
N ALA A 150 -2.59 -15.01 5.98
CA ALA A 150 -2.51 -15.79 4.75
C ALA A 150 -3.42 -15.21 3.65
N ALA A 151 -4.66 -14.84 3.99
CA ALA A 151 -5.60 -14.21 3.06
C ALA A 151 -5.06 -12.88 2.53
N LEU A 152 -4.38 -12.09 3.38
CA LEU A 152 -3.76 -10.83 3.00
C LEU A 152 -2.67 -11.03 1.94
N VAL A 153 -1.79 -12.01 2.13
CA VAL A 153 -0.76 -12.39 1.15
C VAL A 153 -1.38 -12.90 -0.15
N LEU A 154 -2.46 -13.68 -0.07
CA LEU A 154 -3.16 -14.21 -1.25
C LEU A 154 -3.91 -13.13 -2.04
N ALA A 155 -4.35 -12.05 -1.38
CA ALA A 155 -5.01 -10.92 -2.03
C ALA A 155 -4.03 -10.02 -2.79
N LEU A 156 -2.75 -9.99 -2.39
CA LEU A 156 -1.74 -9.11 -2.96
C LEU A 156 -1.68 -9.12 -4.49
N PRO A 157 -1.56 -10.26 -5.19
CA PRO A 157 -1.32 -10.22 -6.63
C PRO A 157 -2.38 -9.46 -7.41
N ALA A 158 -3.64 -9.55 -7.02
CA ALA A 158 -4.71 -8.75 -7.62
C ALA A 158 -4.61 -7.27 -7.22
N VAL A 159 -4.46 -6.98 -5.93
CA VAL A 159 -4.37 -5.61 -5.38
C VAL A 159 -3.21 -4.83 -6.00
N ILE A 160 -2.04 -5.44 -6.14
CA ILE A 160 -0.82 -4.79 -6.67
C ILE A 160 -0.64 -4.95 -8.18
N GLY A 161 -1.56 -5.63 -8.87
CA GLY A 161 -1.55 -5.79 -10.33
C GLY A 161 -0.38 -6.64 -10.83
N LEU A 162 -0.16 -7.80 -10.23
CA LEU A 162 0.86 -8.77 -10.64
C LEU A 162 0.26 -9.93 -11.44
N GLY A 163 1.07 -10.42 -12.38
CA GLY A 163 0.79 -11.67 -13.09
C GLY A 163 -0.36 -11.49 -14.08
N ALA A 164 -1.39 -12.32 -13.97
CA ALA A 164 -2.60 -12.21 -14.80
C ALA A 164 -3.36 -10.87 -14.62
N PHE A 165 -3.08 -10.13 -13.53
CA PHE A 165 -3.67 -8.82 -13.24
C PHE A 165 -2.78 -7.65 -13.69
N ALA A 166 -1.64 -7.92 -14.31
CA ALA A 166 -0.70 -6.89 -14.71
C ALA A 166 -1.25 -6.03 -15.86
N THR A 167 -1.18 -4.71 -15.67
CA THR A 167 -1.54 -3.71 -16.67
C THR A 167 -0.38 -2.72 -16.83
N PRO A 168 -0.07 -2.30 -18.07
CA PRO A 168 1.02 -1.34 -18.31
C PRO A 168 0.74 -0.05 -17.55
N ALA A 169 1.70 0.40 -16.74
CA ALA A 169 1.56 1.64 -15.98
C ALA A 169 1.67 2.87 -16.90
N PRO A 170 0.84 3.90 -16.70
CA PRO A 170 1.03 5.17 -17.40
C PRO A 170 2.38 5.77 -16.97
N PRO A 171 3.20 6.27 -17.92
CA PRO A 171 4.60 6.61 -17.65
C PRO A 171 4.74 7.68 -16.55
N GLN A 172 3.79 8.61 -16.48
CA GLN A 172 3.76 9.70 -15.51
C GLN A 172 3.50 9.22 -14.06
N LEU A 173 2.86 8.05 -13.87
CA LEU A 173 2.53 7.49 -12.55
C LEU A 173 3.26 6.17 -12.28
N ALA A 174 4.18 5.74 -13.16
CA ALA A 174 4.85 4.45 -13.03
C ALA A 174 5.57 4.30 -11.69
N LEU A 175 6.26 5.36 -11.23
CA LEU A 175 6.92 5.36 -9.93
C LEU A 175 5.92 5.31 -8.77
N ALA A 176 4.86 6.13 -8.83
CA ALA A 176 3.81 6.19 -7.80
C ALA A 176 3.07 4.84 -7.64
N LEU A 177 2.83 4.14 -8.75
CA LEU A 177 2.26 2.80 -8.74
C LEU A 177 3.22 1.78 -8.14
N ARG A 178 4.53 1.86 -8.43
CA ARG A 178 5.53 0.97 -7.79
C ARG A 178 5.63 1.20 -6.28
N THR A 179 5.61 2.45 -5.83
CA THR A 179 5.61 2.77 -4.39
C THR A 179 4.35 2.26 -3.70
N ARG A 180 3.18 2.30 -4.37
CA ARG A 180 1.97 1.64 -3.89
C ARG A 180 2.16 0.12 -3.73
N GLN A 181 2.78 -0.55 -4.70
CA GLN A 181 3.04 -1.99 -4.61
C GLN A 181 3.91 -2.34 -3.39
N ILE A 182 4.95 -1.54 -3.16
CA ILE A 182 5.83 -1.70 -1.98
C ILE A 182 5.02 -1.52 -0.70
N GLY A 183 4.22 -0.46 -0.59
CA GLY A 183 3.43 -0.20 0.62
C GLY A 183 2.42 -1.31 0.94
N TYR A 184 1.76 -1.87 -0.09
CA TYR A 184 0.91 -3.06 0.11
C TYR A 184 1.69 -4.31 0.53
N ALA A 185 2.88 -4.53 -0.04
CA ALA A 185 3.74 -5.64 0.39
C ALA A 185 4.16 -5.47 1.86
N MET A 186 4.49 -4.24 2.29
CA MET A 186 4.82 -3.96 3.69
C MET A 186 3.62 -4.12 4.62
N LEU A 187 2.43 -3.69 4.20
CA LEU A 187 1.19 -3.92 4.93
C LEU A 187 0.90 -5.43 5.10
N ALA A 188 1.13 -6.23 4.06
CA ALA A 188 0.95 -7.67 4.12
C ALA A 188 1.98 -8.40 4.99
N LEU A 189 3.18 -7.82 5.12
CA LEU A 189 4.20 -8.35 6.02
C LEU A 189 3.85 -8.08 7.48
N LEU A 190 3.15 -6.99 7.78
CA LEU A 190 2.89 -6.51 9.14
C LEU A 190 2.48 -7.60 10.16
N PRO A 191 1.44 -8.44 9.91
CA PRO A 191 1.07 -9.50 10.86
C PRO A 191 2.12 -10.63 10.97
N LEU A 192 2.98 -10.78 9.96
CA LEU A 192 4.05 -11.77 9.94
C LEU A 192 5.32 -11.29 10.68
N LEU A 193 5.44 -10.00 11.01
CA LEU A 193 6.65 -9.45 11.63
C LEU A 193 6.69 -9.67 13.15
N ALA A 194 5.54 -9.67 13.83
CA ALA A 194 5.45 -9.83 15.28
C ALA A 194 6.16 -11.07 15.86
N PRO A 195 6.08 -12.28 15.26
CA PRO A 195 6.72 -13.47 15.84
C PRO A 195 8.24 -13.57 15.60
N LEU A 196 8.87 -12.60 14.92
CA LEU A 196 10.21 -12.77 14.36
C LEU A 196 11.28 -11.88 15.00
N GLU A 197 11.28 -11.75 16.32
CA GLU A 197 12.26 -11.00 17.14
C GLU A 197 13.67 -10.90 16.50
N GLY A 198 13.95 -9.83 15.75
CA GLY A 198 15.23 -9.58 15.07
C GLY A 198 15.47 -10.29 13.72
N LEU A 199 14.71 -11.32 13.35
CA LEU A 199 14.81 -12.05 12.07
C LEU A 199 13.90 -11.51 10.96
N TRP A 200 13.14 -10.47 11.25
CA TRP A 200 12.14 -9.87 10.37
C TRP A 200 12.69 -9.34 9.03
N LEU A 201 13.99 -9.01 8.96
CA LEU A 201 14.67 -8.61 7.71
C LEU A 201 15.12 -9.80 6.87
N VAL A 202 15.32 -10.98 7.48
CA VAL A 202 16.03 -12.10 6.85
C VAL A 202 15.07 -13.08 6.19
N ALA A 203 13.90 -13.36 6.78
CA ALA A 203 13.01 -14.41 6.26
C ALA A 203 11.75 -13.89 5.55
N PRO A 204 10.89 -13.04 6.14
CA PRO A 204 9.58 -12.73 5.55
C PRO A 204 9.64 -11.90 4.27
N PRO A 205 10.40 -10.79 4.20
CA PRO A 205 10.47 -9.99 2.98
C PRO A 205 10.99 -10.77 1.76
N PRO A 206 12.11 -11.52 1.83
CA PRO A 206 12.58 -12.26 0.66
C PRO A 206 11.67 -13.43 0.28
N LEU A 207 11.04 -14.11 1.26
CA LEU A 207 10.08 -15.17 0.97
C LEU A 207 8.82 -14.62 0.28
N LEU A 208 8.29 -13.50 0.76
CA LEU A 208 7.15 -12.84 0.11
C LEU A 208 7.53 -12.38 -1.30
N ALA A 209 8.70 -11.74 -1.46
CA ALA A 209 9.19 -11.32 -2.77
C ALA A 209 9.35 -12.50 -3.74
N LEU A 210 9.92 -13.62 -3.28
CA LEU A 210 10.07 -14.85 -4.06
C LEU A 210 8.72 -15.44 -4.44
N ALA A 211 7.77 -15.50 -3.51
CA ALA A 211 6.42 -16.01 -3.76
C ALA A 211 5.68 -15.16 -4.80
N LEU A 212 5.72 -13.82 -4.65
CA LEU A 212 5.14 -12.89 -5.61
C LEU A 212 5.82 -12.97 -6.97
N TRP A 213 7.14 -13.12 -7.01
CA TRP A 213 7.89 -13.30 -8.27
C TRP A 213 7.54 -14.61 -8.97
N LEU A 214 7.49 -15.73 -8.24
CA LEU A 214 7.08 -17.03 -8.79
C LEU A 214 5.65 -16.97 -9.32
N PHE A 215 4.73 -16.36 -8.57
CA PHE A 215 3.36 -16.14 -9.00
C PHE A 215 3.31 -15.31 -10.28
N HIS A 216 4.02 -14.17 -10.30
CA HIS A 216 4.09 -13.29 -11.46
C HIS A 216 4.59 -14.05 -12.69
N ARG A 217 5.73 -14.73 -12.58
CA ARG A 217 6.35 -15.48 -13.67
C ARG A 217 5.43 -16.58 -14.22
N ARG A 218 4.70 -17.30 -13.36
CA ARG A 218 3.82 -18.40 -13.76
C ARG A 218 2.50 -17.93 -14.39
N THR A 219 2.03 -16.73 -14.03
CA THR A 219 0.68 -16.26 -14.42
C THR A 219 0.67 -15.08 -15.39
N ARG A 220 1.83 -14.47 -15.70
CA ARG A 220 1.93 -13.30 -16.59
C ARG A 220 1.35 -13.51 -17.99
N GLU A 221 1.49 -14.71 -18.55
CA GLU A 221 0.98 -15.04 -19.88
C GLU A 221 -0.43 -15.63 -19.86
N GLN A 222 -0.99 -15.84 -18.67
CA GLN A 222 -2.34 -16.38 -18.55
C GLN A 222 -3.36 -15.25 -18.75
N PRO A 223 -4.41 -15.46 -19.57
CA PRO A 223 -5.50 -14.50 -19.66
C PRO A 223 -6.20 -14.39 -18.30
N ALA A 224 -6.67 -13.19 -17.98
CA ALA A 224 -7.50 -12.98 -16.79
C ALA A 224 -8.66 -13.99 -16.80
N ARG A 225 -8.83 -14.73 -15.69
CA ARG A 225 -9.83 -15.81 -15.56
C ARG A 225 -11.23 -15.29 -15.91
N ARG A 226 -12.09 -16.16 -16.46
CA ARG A 226 -13.43 -15.84 -17.03
C ARG A 226 -14.32 -14.91 -16.20
N TRP A 227 -14.22 -14.91 -14.87
CA TRP A 227 -14.98 -14.02 -14.00
C TRP A 227 -14.55 -12.54 -14.10
N ALA A 228 -13.27 -12.26 -14.40
CA ALA A 228 -12.78 -10.91 -14.69
C ALA A 228 -13.20 -10.43 -16.09
N GLN A 229 -13.58 -11.34 -17.01
CA GLN A 229 -14.10 -10.99 -18.33
C GLN A 229 -15.51 -10.42 -18.26
N ALA A 230 -16.31 -10.80 -17.26
CA ALA A 230 -17.67 -10.28 -17.06
C ALA A 230 -17.72 -8.78 -16.71
N LEU A 231 -16.61 -8.22 -16.21
CA LEU A 231 -16.45 -6.78 -15.95
C LEU A 231 -15.85 -6.02 -17.15
N LEU A 232 -15.47 -6.72 -18.22
CA LEU A 232 -14.78 -6.19 -19.40
C LEU A 232 -15.59 -6.30 -20.70
N ALA A 233 -16.76 -6.92 -20.66
CA ALA A 233 -17.73 -7.02 -21.75
C ALA A 233 -18.84 -5.97 -21.56
#